data_AF-A0A2M7CGD5-F1
#
_entry.id   AF-A0A2M7CGD5-F1
#
_cell.length_a   1.000
_cell.length_b   1.000
_cell.length_c   1.000
_cell.angle_alpha   90.00
_cell.angle_beta   90.00
_cell.angle_gamma   90.00
#
_symmetry.space_group_name_H-M   'P 1'
#
loop_
_entity.id
_entity.type
_entity.pdbx_description
1 polymer ?
#
loop_
_entity_poly.entity_id
_entity_poly.type
_entity_poly.pdbx_seq_one_letter_code
_entity_poly.pdbx_strand_id
1 'polypeptide(L)'
;MANWQYSAWAAMIGGAGSLAYFSALFFGFIQGEEILAKLWPTVRSINWYAKTLRVIWFMLIGGAVAFIFQLPQGENLAPIQAFIVGTTWPTIVSQILTTRQAESPQTIKDQIAGLLGK
;
A
#
# COMPACT_ATOMS: atom_id res chain seq x y z
N MET A 1 -27.98 -8.62 -12.24
CA MET A 1 -27.80 -8.32 -10.79
C MET A 1 -26.30 -8.40 -10.52
N ALA A 2 -25.70 -7.44 -9.83
CA ALA A 2 -24.26 -7.52 -9.56
C ALA A 2 -23.97 -8.78 -8.73
N ASN A 3 -23.10 -9.65 -9.21
CA ASN A 3 -22.74 -10.88 -8.52
C ASN A 3 -21.77 -10.53 -7.37
N TRP A 4 -22.33 -9.99 -6.28
CA TRP A 4 -21.64 -9.59 -5.05
C TRP A 4 -20.71 -10.68 -4.50
N GLN A 5 -20.99 -11.94 -4.81
CA GLN A 5 -20.15 -13.08 -4.48
C GLN A 5 -18.75 -12.97 -5.10
N TYR A 6 -18.62 -12.65 -6.39
CA TYR A 6 -17.32 -12.53 -7.04
C TYR A 6 -16.53 -11.34 -6.49
N SER A 7 -17.19 -10.23 -6.21
CA SER A 7 -16.57 -9.08 -5.55
C SER A 7 -16.09 -9.42 -4.14
N ALA A 8 -16.86 -10.20 -3.37
CA ALA A 8 -16.43 -10.69 -2.06
C ALA A 8 -15.21 -11.63 -2.15
N TRP A 9 -15.17 -12.52 -3.15
CA TRP A 9 -13.98 -13.35 -3.40
C TRP A 9 -12.76 -12.51 -3.78
N ALA A 10 -12.93 -11.52 -4.66
CA ALA A 10 -11.86 -10.58 -4.98
C ALA A 10 -11.38 -9.80 -3.75
N ALA A 11 -12.28 -9.44 -2.83
CA ALA A 11 -11.91 -8.78 -1.58
C ALA A 11 -11.01 -9.67 -0.70
N MET A 12 -11.36 -10.95 -0.54
CA MET A 12 -10.53 -11.88 0.22
C MET A 12 -9.16 -12.10 -0.43
N ILE A 13 -9.14 -12.23 -1.77
CA ILE A 13 -7.90 -12.41 -2.53
C ILE A 13 -7.02 -11.14 -2.47
N GLY A 14 -7.63 -9.96 -2.54
CA GLY A 14 -6.94 -8.68 -2.37
C GLY A 14 -6.36 -8.52 -0.96
N GLY A 15 -7.13 -8.87 0.07
CA GLY A 15 -6.63 -8.89 1.45
C GLY A 15 -5.46 -9.85 1.64
N ALA A 16 -5.50 -11.02 1.01
CA ALA A 16 -4.39 -11.98 1.00
C ALA A 16 -3.14 -11.41 0.30
N GLY A 17 -3.31 -10.70 -0.83
CA GLY A 17 -2.22 -9.97 -1.48
C GLY A 17 -1.55 -8.93 -0.57
N SER A 18 -2.35 -8.17 0.18
CA SER A 18 -1.82 -7.21 1.15
C SER A 18 -1.04 -7.87 2.29
N LEU A 19 -1.53 -9.02 2.77
CA LEU A 19 -0.82 -9.80 3.76
C LEU A 19 0.50 -10.37 3.21
N ALA A 20 0.51 -10.81 1.95
CA ALA A 20 1.73 -11.27 1.27
C ALA A 20 2.77 -10.15 1.17
N TYR A 21 2.36 -8.94 0.77
CA TYR A 21 3.23 -7.77 0.76
C TYR A 21 3.80 -7.44 2.15
N PHE A 22 2.94 -7.42 3.17
CA PHE A 22 3.37 -7.18 4.54
C PHE A 22 4.36 -8.25 5.04
N SER A 23 4.11 -9.52 4.72
CA SER A 23 5.00 -10.62 5.06
C SER A 23 6.36 -10.47 4.37
N ALA A 24 6.38 -10.08 3.09
CA ALA A 24 7.62 -9.82 2.35
C ALA A 24 8.44 -8.68 2.96
N LEU A 25 7.79 -7.63 3.45
CA LEU A 25 8.44 -6.56 4.21
C LEU A 25 8.97 -7.05 5.56
N PHE A 26 8.19 -7.84 6.29
CA PHE A 26 8.56 -8.34 7.61
C PHE A 26 9.78 -9.27 7.58
N PHE A 27 9.87 -10.15 6.57
CA PHE A 27 11.02 -11.04 6.37
C PHE A 27 12.21 -10.36 5.69
N GLY A 28 12.11 -9.08 5.32
CA GLY A 28 13.21 -8.33 4.70
C GLY A 28 13.51 -8.72 3.25
N PHE A 29 12.57 -9.39 2.56
CA PHE A 29 12.72 -9.71 1.13
C PHE A 29 12.70 -8.46 0.25
N ILE A 30 12.04 -7.41 0.72
CA ILE A 30 11.99 -6.09 0.09
C ILE A 30 12.87 -5.18 0.95
N GLN A 31 13.80 -4.41 0.37
CA GLN A 31 14.59 -3.39 1.07
C GLN A 31 13.64 -2.38 1.72
N GLY A 32 13.28 -2.68 2.96
CA GLY A 32 12.02 -2.24 3.54
C GLY A 32 12.19 -1.29 4.70
N GLU A 33 13.39 -1.11 5.28
CA GLU A 33 13.50 -0.30 6.49
C GLU A 33 13.06 1.15 6.27
N GLU A 34 13.42 1.76 5.13
CA GLU A 34 12.94 3.12 4.78
C GLU A 34 11.45 3.16 4.44
N ILE A 35 10.94 2.19 3.68
CA ILE A 35 9.53 2.15 3.28
C ILE A 35 8.64 1.85 4.48
N LEU A 36 9.07 0.93 5.35
CA LEU A 36 8.41 0.57 6.60
C LEU A 36 8.49 1.74 7.59
N ALA A 37 9.60 2.48 7.65
CA ALA A 37 9.69 3.70 8.47
C ALA A 37 8.78 4.82 7.94
N LYS A 38 8.60 4.95 6.62
CA LYS A 38 7.71 5.96 6.00
C LYS A 38 6.24 5.58 6.09
N LEU A 39 5.90 4.31 5.83
CA LEU A 39 4.56 3.76 6.02
C LEU A 39 4.20 3.65 7.51
N TRP A 40 5.21 3.52 8.38
CA TRP A 40 5.01 3.21 9.79
C TRP A 40 6.05 3.86 10.71
N PRO A 41 6.04 5.20 10.83
CA PRO A 41 7.02 5.92 11.65
C PRO A 41 6.95 5.57 13.16
N THR A 42 5.89 4.89 13.62
CA THR A 42 5.63 4.61 15.04
C THR A 42 5.84 3.14 15.46
N VAL A 43 6.42 2.23 14.65
CA VAL A 43 6.47 0.78 15.01
C VAL A 43 7.25 0.51 16.30
N ARG A 44 8.26 1.34 16.61
CA ARG A 44 9.24 1.03 17.66
C ARG A 44 8.69 1.05 19.10
N SER A 45 7.55 1.69 19.38
CA SER A 45 7.01 1.78 20.76
C SER A 45 5.60 1.22 20.97
N ILE A 46 5.03 0.53 19.97
CA ILE A 46 3.61 0.13 20.00
C ILE A 46 3.41 -1.31 20.50
N ASN A 47 2.42 -1.50 21.37
CA ASN A 47 1.97 -2.80 21.90
C ASN A 47 1.56 -3.77 20.77
N TRP A 48 1.81 -5.08 20.96
CA TRP A 48 1.59 -6.11 19.94
C TRP A 48 0.15 -6.13 19.40
N TYR A 49 -0.85 -5.89 20.25
CA TYR A 49 -2.26 -5.77 19.85
C TYR A 49 -2.48 -4.70 18.79
N ALA A 50 -1.86 -3.54 18.96
CA ALA A 50 -1.99 -2.44 18.00
C ALA A 50 -1.21 -2.72 16.71
N LYS A 51 -0.17 -3.55 16.73
CA LYS A 51 0.48 -4.04 15.49
C LYS A 51 -0.47 -4.95 14.70
N THR A 52 -1.08 -5.94 15.36
CA THR A 52 -2.01 -6.87 14.72
C THR A 52 -3.24 -6.15 14.17
N LEU A 53 -3.83 -5.23 14.95
CA LEU A 53 -5.01 -4.47 14.50
C LEU A 53 -4.71 -3.67 13.24
N ARG A 54 -3.50 -3.09 13.13
CA ARG A 54 -3.11 -2.34 11.95
C ARG A 54 -2.84 -3.24 10.74
N VAL A 55 -2.29 -4.44 10.92
CA VAL A 55 -2.17 -5.44 9.83
C VAL A 55 -3.57 -5.83 9.34
N ILE A 56 -4.52 -6.04 10.25
CA ILE A 56 -5.92 -6.33 9.88
C ILE A 56 -6.49 -5.17 9.05
N TRP A 57 -6.34 -3.92 9.51
CA TRP A 57 -6.76 -2.75 8.73
C TRP A 57 -6.12 -2.70 7.35
N PHE A 58 -4.84 -3.03 7.25
CA PHE A 58 -4.10 -3.06 6.01
C PHE A 58 -4.67 -4.10 5.03
N MET A 59 -5.00 -5.30 5.52
CA MET A 59 -5.68 -6.33 4.72
C MET A 59 -7.08 -5.90 4.30
N LEU A 60 -7.85 -5.28 5.20
CA LEU A 60 -9.21 -4.80 4.91
C LEU A 60 -9.20 -3.75 3.79
N ILE A 61 -8.24 -2.81 3.81
CA ILE A 61 -8.11 -1.79 2.77
C ILE A 61 -7.76 -2.44 1.43
N GLY A 62 -6.78 -3.33 1.39
CA GLY A 62 -6.42 -4.02 0.14
C GLY A 62 -7.55 -4.87 -0.42
N GLY A 63 -8.33 -5.52 0.45
CA GLY A 63 -9.55 -6.21 0.06
C GLY A 63 -10.62 -5.26 -0.48
N ALA A 64 -10.82 -4.10 0.14
CA ALA A 64 -11.76 -3.08 -0.36
C ALA A 64 -11.35 -2.54 -1.74
N VAL A 65 -10.05 -2.31 -1.97
CA VAL A 65 -9.56 -1.89 -3.29
C VAL A 65 -9.82 -3.00 -4.33
N ALA A 66 -9.46 -4.25 -4.04
CA ALA A 66 -9.71 -5.35 -4.95
C ALA A 66 -11.21 -5.56 -5.23
N PHE A 67 -12.07 -5.37 -4.23
CA PHE A 67 -13.51 -5.40 -4.36
C PHE A 67 -14.01 -4.37 -5.39
N ILE A 68 -13.57 -3.11 -5.27
CA ILE A 68 -13.96 -2.03 -6.18
C ILE A 68 -13.52 -2.32 -7.62
N PHE A 69 -12.31 -2.87 -7.80
CA PHE A 69 -11.79 -3.24 -9.12
C PHE A 69 -12.49 -4.46 -9.72
N GLN A 70 -13.16 -5.28 -8.90
CA GLN A 70 -13.95 -6.42 -9.34
C GLN A 70 -15.38 -6.04 -9.74
N LEU A 71 -15.97 -4.97 -9.17
CA LEU A 71 -17.33 -4.50 -9.51
C LEU A 71 -17.61 -4.35 -11.02
N PRO A 72 -16.74 -3.71 -11.83
CA PRO A 72 -17.01 -3.52 -13.26
C PRO A 72 -16.83 -4.79 -14.09
N GLN A 73 -16.26 -5.87 -13.54
CA GLN A 73 -16.00 -7.11 -14.27
C GLN A 73 -17.23 -8.03 -14.35
N GLY A 74 -18.32 -7.64 -13.70
CA GLY A 74 -19.59 -8.38 -13.72
C GLY A 74 -19.45 -9.78 -13.15
N GLU A 75 -19.56 -10.79 -14.01
CA GLU A 75 -19.58 -12.20 -13.61
C GLU A 75 -18.21 -12.89 -13.70
N ASN A 76 -17.20 -12.21 -14.23
CA ASN A 76 -15.86 -12.78 -14.41
C ASN A 76 -14.97 -12.43 -13.22
N LEU A 77 -14.68 -13.40 -12.36
CA LEU A 77 -13.68 -13.24 -11.30
C LEU A 77 -12.28 -13.13 -11.92
N ALA A 78 -11.55 -12.06 -11.60
CA ALA A 78 -10.12 -11.92 -11.96
C ALA A 78 -9.25 -12.08 -10.72
N PRO A 79 -8.99 -13.32 -10.26
CA PRO A 79 -8.32 -13.56 -8.99
C PRO A 79 -6.88 -13.05 -9.00
N ILE A 80 -6.17 -13.20 -10.12
CA ILE A 80 -4.79 -12.72 -10.27
C ILE A 80 -4.74 -11.20 -10.14
N GLN A 81 -5.65 -10.48 -10.79
CA GLN A 81 -5.72 -9.03 -10.72
C GLN A 81 -6.04 -8.57 -9.31
N ALA A 82 -7.02 -9.19 -8.64
CA ALA A 82 -7.37 -8.89 -7.25
C ALA A 82 -6.15 -9.05 -6.32
N PHE A 83 -5.38 -10.13 -6.50
CA PHE A 83 -4.17 -10.38 -5.72
C PHE A 83 -3.08 -9.32 -5.97
N ILE A 84 -2.81 -9.00 -7.24
CA ILE A 84 -1.82 -7.98 -7.62
C ILE A 84 -2.22 -6.61 -7.07
N VAL A 85 -3.48 -6.23 -7.21
CA VAL A 85 -4.02 -4.97 -6.66
C VAL A 85 -3.85 -4.93 -5.14
N GLY A 86 -4.22 -6.02 -4.46
CA GLY A 86 -4.02 -6.19 -3.02
C GLY A 86 -2.56 -6.09 -2.58
N THR A 87 -1.63 -6.59 -3.38
CA THR A 87 -0.19 -6.55 -3.07
C THR A 87 0.42 -5.17 -3.35
N THR A 88 -0.12 -4.42 -4.30
CA THR A 88 0.50 -3.20 -4.85
C THR A 88 -0.10 -1.89 -4.32
N TRP A 89 -1.33 -1.89 -3.78
CA TRP A 89 -1.93 -0.68 -3.21
C TRP A 89 -1.04 0.03 -2.15
N PRO A 90 -0.25 -0.66 -1.31
CA PRO A 90 0.58 0.03 -0.32
C PRO A 90 1.70 0.85 -0.95
N THR A 91 2.29 0.32 -2.02
CA THR A 91 3.33 1.02 -2.78
C THR A 91 2.75 2.28 -3.43
N ILE A 92 1.53 2.20 -3.96
CA ILE A 92 0.83 3.36 -4.54
C ILE A 92 0.60 4.43 -3.46
N VAL A 93 0.10 4.05 -2.29
CA VAL A 93 -0.11 4.98 -1.17
C VAL A 93 1.22 5.57 -0.69
N SER A 94 2.25 4.73 -0.53
CA SER A 94 3.59 5.19 -0.15
C SER A 94 4.12 6.21 -1.16
N GLN A 95 4.04 5.93 -2.45
CA GLN A 95 4.49 6.83 -3.51
C GLN A 95 3.72 8.15 -3.48
N ILE A 96 2.39 8.12 -3.33
CA ILE A 96 1.60 9.36 -3.24
C ILE A 96 2.01 10.21 -2.02
N LEU A 97 2.26 9.57 -0.87
CA LEU A 97 2.71 10.27 0.33
C LEU A 97 4.13 10.82 0.18
N THR A 98 5.05 10.07 -0.43
CA THR A 98 6.45 10.51 -0.62
C THR A 98 6.62 11.54 -1.72
N THR A 99 5.87 11.42 -2.82
CA THR A 99 5.94 12.37 -3.94
C THR A 99 5.36 13.73 -3.54
N ARG A 100 4.44 13.79 -2.57
CA ARG A 100 3.99 15.06 -1.96
C ARG A 100 4.99 15.66 -0.97
N GLN A 101 5.97 14.87 -0.50
CA GLN A 101 7.07 15.36 0.35
C GLN A 101 8.33 15.72 -0.43
N ALA A 102 8.38 15.40 -1.72
CA ALA A 102 9.44 15.84 -2.61
C ALA A 102 9.21 17.32 -2.96
N GLU A 103 10.17 18.13 -2.55
CA GLU A 103 10.35 19.55 -2.85
C GLU A 103 9.51 20.52 -1.99
N SER A 104 10.03 20.80 -0.79
CA SER A 104 9.76 22.10 -0.18
C SER A 104 10.31 23.20 -1.11
N PRO A 105 9.64 24.36 -1.26
CA PRO A 105 10.15 25.48 -2.06
C PRO A 105 11.56 25.92 -1.66
N GLN A 106 11.96 25.65 -0.41
CA GLN A 106 13.32 25.87 0.10
C GLN A 106 14.35 24.97 -0.60
N THR A 107 14.05 23.69 -0.77
CA THR A 107 14.96 22.70 -1.38
C THR A 107 15.22 23.01 -2.86
N ILE A 108 14.20 23.51 -3.57
CA ILE A 108 14.33 24.00 -4.95
C ILE A 108 15.20 25.26 -5.00
N LYS A 109 15.01 26.21 -4.08
CA LYS A 109 15.82 27.43 -4.01
C LYS A 109 17.29 27.13 -3.72
N ASP A 110 17.58 26.19 -2.83
CA ASP A 110 18.95 25.80 -2.49
C ASP A 110 19.64 25.07 -3.66
N GLN A 111 18.92 24.23 -4.40
CA GLN A 111 19.43 23.60 -5.62
C GLN A 111 19.69 24.63 -6.74
N ILE A 112 18.78 25.59 -6.93
CA ILE A 112 18.97 26.67 -7.91
C ILE A 112 20.12 27.59 -7.51
N ALA A 113 20.25 27.94 -6.23
CA ALA A 113 21.37 28.74 -5.73
C ALA A 113 22.71 28.00 -5.89
N GLY A 114 22.74 26.68 -5.69
CA GLY A 114 23.92 25.85 -5.94
C GLY A 114 24.30 25.72 -7.42
N LEU A 115 23.33 25.78 -8.33
CA LEU A 115 23.56 25.77 -9.78
C LEU A 115 23.96 27.14 -10.34
N LEU A 116 23.54 28.24 -9.70
CA LEU A 116 23.90 29.62 -10.08
C LEU A 116 25.19 30.11 -9.41
N GLY A 117 25.76 29.33 -8.47
CA GLY A 117 26.97 29.64 -7.72
C GLY A 117 28.22 28.92 -8.24
N LYS A 118 28.56 29.09 -9.53
CA LYS A 118 29.92 28.93 -10.10
C LYS A 118 30.10 29.87 -11.28
#